data_AF-A0AAW0YNS5-F1
#
_entry.id   AF-A0AAW0YNS5-F1
#
_cell.length_a   1.000
_cell.length_b   1.000
_cell.length_c   1.000
_cell.angle_alpha   90.00
_cell.angle_beta   90.00
_cell.angle_gamma   90.00
#
_symmetry.space_group_name_H-M   'P 1'
#
loop_
_entity.id
_entity.type
_entity.pdbx_description
1 polymer ?
#
loop_
_entity_poly.entity_id
_entity_poly.type
_entity_poly.pdbx_seq_one_letter_code
_entity_poly.pdbx_strand_id
1 'polypeptide(L)'
;EWLSRAEAMLGTEDKLYGKNDEIASLLSKKIEEHKVFFAELPSITAKFDLVKNSSDASSIPQQQLEYMELRLKTIAPRALQRKIKLKYLEHRYCLVAFLILVEAK
;
A
#
# COMPACT_ATOMS: atom_id res chain seq x y z
N GLU A 1 7.35 -13.02 5.22
CA GLU A 1 7.13 -12.72 3.78
C GLU A 1 6.13 -11.58 3.52
N TRP A 2 4.92 -11.60 4.09
CA TRP A 2 3.91 -10.55 3.86
C TRP A 2 4.42 -9.13 4.16
N LEU A 3 5.08 -8.95 5.31
CA LEU A 3 5.63 -7.67 5.75
C LEU A 3 6.63 -7.08 4.72
N SER A 4 7.52 -7.91 4.16
CA SER A 4 8.47 -7.49 3.12
C SER A 4 7.78 -7.06 1.83
N ARG A 5 6.70 -7.75 1.43
CA ARG A 5 5.90 -7.37 0.26
C ARG A 5 5.15 -6.06 0.49
N ALA A 6 4.60 -5.87 1.69
CA ALA A 6 3.95 -4.63 2.10
C ALA A 6 4.92 -3.45 1.99
N GLU A 7 6.14 -3.59 2.52
CA GLU A 7 7.16 -2.54 2.45
C GLU A 7 7.62 -2.24 1.04
N ALA A 8 7.80 -3.26 0.20
CA ALA A 8 8.14 -3.07 -1.21
C ALA A 8 7.04 -2.29 -1.94
N MET A 9 5.77 -2.65 -1.73
CA MET A 9 4.63 -1.94 -2.30
C MET A 9 4.57 -0.47 -1.80
N LEU A 10 4.90 -0.22 -0.53
CA LEU A 10 4.92 1.13 0.04
C LEU A 10 6.14 1.97 -0.38
N GLY A 11 7.27 1.32 -0.67
CA GLY A 11 8.53 1.98 -1.08
C GLY A 11 8.63 2.25 -2.58
N THR A 12 7.76 1.66 -3.40
CA THR A 12 7.80 1.83 -4.85
C THR A 12 7.18 3.17 -5.24
N GLU A 13 7.96 4.11 -5.78
CA GLU A 13 7.40 5.27 -6.45
C GLU A 13 6.83 4.87 -7.81
N ASP A 14 5.56 5.19 -8.05
CA ASP A 14 4.90 4.88 -9.30
C ASP A 14 5.43 5.80 -10.40
N LYS A 15 6.33 5.27 -11.23
CA LYS A 15 6.71 5.91 -12.49
C LYS A 15 5.55 5.73 -13.47
N LEU A 16 4.94 6.84 -13.89
CA LEU A 16 3.79 6.85 -14.79
C LEU A 16 4.28 7.22 -16.19
N TYR A 17 4.04 6.32 -17.15
CA TYR A 17 4.38 6.50 -18.56
C TYR A 17 3.13 6.16 -19.39
N GLY A 18 2.83 6.95 -20.41
CA GLY A 18 1.67 6.75 -21.30
C GLY A 18 0.81 7.99 -21.45
N LYS A 19 -0.33 7.83 -22.12
CA LYS A 19 -1.34 8.89 -22.23
C LYS A 19 -2.10 9.07 -20.90
N ASN A 20 -2.70 10.24 -20.68
CA ASN A 20 -3.36 10.57 -19.41
C ASN A 20 -4.50 9.60 -19.04
N ASP A 21 -5.24 9.10 -20.02
CA ASP A 21 -6.30 8.09 -19.86
C ASP A 21 -5.74 6.70 -19.50
N GLU A 22 -4.65 6.28 -20.16
CA GLU A 22 -3.93 5.04 -19.83
C GLU A 22 -3.35 5.09 -18.41
N ILE A 23 -2.78 6.25 -18.04
CA ILE A 23 -2.26 6.49 -16.70
C ILE A 23 -3.39 6.43 -15.65
N ALA A 24 -4.55 7.02 -15.93
CA ALA A 24 -5.70 6.95 -15.03
C ALA A 24 -6.15 5.50 -14.80
N SER A 25 -6.26 4.71 -15.87
CA SER A 25 -6.61 3.27 -15.78
C SER A 25 -5.58 2.47 -14.99
N LEU A 26 -4.28 2.73 -15.19
CA LEU A 26 -3.21 2.10 -14.42
C LEU A 26 -3.29 2.45 -12.93
N LEU A 27 -3.59 3.71 -12.60
CA LEU A 27 -3.75 4.16 -11.22
C LEU A 27 -4.96 3.48 -10.55
N SER A 28 -6.10 3.35 -11.25
CA SER A 28 -7.27 2.62 -10.72
C SER A 28 -6.94 1.17 -10.37
N LYS A 29 -6.21 0.46 -11.25
CA LYS A 29 -5.77 -0.92 -10.98
C LYS A 29 -4.88 -0.98 -9.73
N LYS A 30 -3.90 -0.07 -9.61
CA LYS A 30 -3.02 0.00 -8.43
C LYS A 30 -3.76 0.32 -7.14
N ILE A 31 -4.81 1.15 -7.19
CA ILE A 31 -5.65 1.44 -6.03
C ILE A 31 -6.39 0.19 -5.58
N GLU A 32 -6.95 -0.59 -6.50
CA GLU A 32 -7.65 -1.83 -6.16
C GLU A 32 -6.69 -2.89 -5.65
N GLU A 33 -5.53 -3.10 -6.29
CA GLU A 33 -4.48 -4.00 -5.80
C GLU A 33 -4.04 -3.65 -4.38
N HIS A 34 -3.77 -2.36 -4.11
CA HIS A 34 -3.43 -1.85 -2.79
C HIS A 34 -4.55 -2.13 -1.78
N LYS A 35 -5.81 -1.88 -2.15
CA LYS A 35 -6.96 -2.11 -1.28
C LYS A 35 -7.12 -3.59 -0.93
N VAL A 36 -7.02 -4.48 -1.91
CA VAL A 36 -7.13 -5.93 -1.70
C VAL A 36 -6.00 -6.44 -0.82
N PHE A 37 -4.75 -6.04 -1.10
CA PHE A 37 -3.59 -6.49 -0.32
C PHE A 37 -3.65 -6.04 1.15
N PHE A 38 -3.99 -4.78 1.41
CA PHE A 38 -4.05 -4.25 2.78
C PHE A 38 -5.33 -4.63 3.53
N ALA A 39 -6.31 -5.28 2.88
CA ALA A 39 -7.44 -5.88 3.59
C ALA A 39 -7.01 -7.05 4.50
N GLU A 40 -5.88 -7.69 4.20
CA GLU A 40 -5.32 -8.77 5.02
C GLU A 40 -4.58 -8.26 6.27
N LEU A 41 -4.24 -6.96 6.34
CA LEU A 41 -3.44 -6.39 7.42
C LEU A 41 -3.98 -6.71 8.83
N PRO A 42 -5.30 -6.60 9.13
CA PRO A 42 -5.83 -6.96 10.45
C PRO A 42 -5.59 -8.44 10.79
N SER A 43 -5.70 -9.34 9.82
CA SER A 43 -5.44 -10.77 10.01
C SER A 43 -3.97 -11.04 10.30
N ILE A 44 -3.07 -10.35 9.60
CA ILE A 44 -1.63 -10.47 9.82
C ILE A 44 -1.23 -9.94 11.20
N THR A 45 -1.81 -8.82 11.63
CA THR A 45 -1.60 -8.28 12.98
C THR A 45 -2.08 -9.24 14.06
N ALA A 46 -3.29 -9.81 13.91
CA ALA A 46 -3.79 -10.79 14.86
C ALA A 46 -2.89 -12.05 14.93
N LYS A 47 -2.41 -12.55 13.78
CA LYS A 47 -1.47 -13.68 13.74
C LYS A 47 -0.15 -13.35 14.43
N PHE A 48 0.38 -12.13 14.23
CA PHE A 48 1.60 -11.68 14.90
C PHE A 48 1.40 -11.60 16.42
N ASP A 49 0.29 -11.04 16.89
CA ASP A 49 -0.01 -10.94 18.31
C ASP A 49 -0.21 -12.31 18.97
N LEU A 50 -0.83 -13.26 18.27
CA LEU A 50 -0.96 -14.65 18.74
C LEU A 50 0.41 -15.33 18.91
N VAL A 51 1.29 -15.20 17.92
CA VAL A 51 2.65 -15.78 17.99
C VAL A 51 3.46 -15.10 19.09
N LYS A 52 3.40 -13.77 19.20
CA LYS A 52 4.12 -12.99 20.22
C LYS A 52 3.74 -13.41 21.65
N ASN A 53 2.47 -13.77 21.88
CA ASN A 53 1.97 -14.18 23.19
C ASN A 53 2.08 -15.70 23.44
N SER A 54 2.53 -16.48 22.45
CA SER A 54 2.69 -17.93 22.56
C SER A 54 4.04 -18.32 23.17
N SER A 55 4.16 -19.57 23.63
CA SER A 55 5.43 -20.17 24.06
C SER A 55 6.51 -20.16 22.98
N ASP A 56 6.12 -20.07 21.70
CA ASP A 56 7.05 -20.05 20.57
C ASP A 56 7.84 -18.73 20.51
N ALA A 57 7.31 -17.65 21.09
CA ALA A 57 8.02 -16.38 21.23
C ALA A 57 9.25 -16.48 22.13
N SER A 58 9.31 -17.46 23.05
CA SER A 58 10.46 -17.67 23.92
C SER A 58 11.72 -18.10 23.16
N SER A 59 11.57 -18.63 21.94
CA SER A 59 12.70 -19.00 21.07
C SER A 59 13.20 -17.85 20.20
N ILE A 60 12.48 -16.72 20.14
CA ILE A 60 12.80 -15.57 19.32
C ILE A 60 13.41 -14.47 20.20
N PRO A 61 14.55 -13.87 19.84
CA PRO A 61 15.09 -12.74 20.57
C PRO A 61 14.06 -11.61 20.68
N GLN A 62 13.83 -11.11 21.89
CA GLN A 62 12.83 -10.07 22.15
C GLN A 62 13.02 -8.83 21.27
N GLN A 63 14.28 -8.44 21.03
CA GLN A 63 14.63 -7.33 20.14
C GLN A 63 14.12 -7.52 18.70
N GLN A 64 14.10 -8.77 18.18
CA GLN A 64 13.55 -9.04 16.86
C GLN A 64 12.03 -8.92 16.83
N LEU A 65 11.34 -9.39 17.88
CA LEU A 65 9.88 -9.24 18.01
C LEU A 65 9.48 -7.76 18.07
N GLU A 66 10.17 -6.97 18.89
CA GLU A 66 9.93 -5.52 19.00
C GLU A 66 10.18 -4.80 17.67
N TYR A 67 11.24 -5.18 16.94
CA TYR A 67 11.53 -4.63 15.63
C TYR A 67 10.46 -4.98 14.58
N MET A 68 9.97 -6.22 14.58
CA MET A 68 8.89 -6.66 13.69
C MET A 68 7.57 -5.96 14.02
N GLU A 69 7.26 -5.79 15.30
CA GLU A 69 6.08 -5.06 15.75
C GLU A 69 6.13 -3.59 15.33
N LEU A 70 7.28 -2.93 15.50
CA LEU A 70 7.47 -1.56 15.07
C LEU A 70 7.22 -1.42 13.56
N ARG A 71 7.83 -2.30 12.75
CA ARG A 71 7.62 -2.32 11.31
C ARG A 71 6.15 -2.50 10.96
N LEU A 72 5.47 -3.47 11.57
CA LEU A 72 4.06 -3.74 11.32
C LEU A 72 3.17 -2.53 11.67
N LYS A 73 3.43 -1.85 12.79
CA LYS A 73 2.73 -0.61 13.19
C LYS A 73 2.95 0.53 12.19
N THR A 74 4.12 0.60 11.55
CA THR A 74 4.39 1.63 10.52
C THR A 74 3.70 1.36 9.18
N ILE A 75 3.27 0.12 8.91
CA ILE A 75 2.61 -0.25 7.64
C ILE A 75 1.26 0.47 7.49
N ALA A 76 0.42 0.48 8.52
CA ALA A 76 -0.91 1.09 8.46
C ALA A 76 -0.90 2.58 8.06
N PRO A 77 -0.14 3.48 8.74
CA PRO A 77 -0.10 4.89 8.36
C PRO A 77 0.52 5.10 6.97
N ARG A 78 1.54 4.33 6.59
CA ARG A 78 2.16 4.41 5.26
C ARG A 78 1.21 3.96 4.15
N ALA A 79 0.44 2.90 4.39
CA ALA A 79 -0.60 2.43 3.46
C ALA A 79 -1.70 3.46 3.27
N LEU A 80 -2.11 4.15 4.34
CA LEU A 80 -3.07 5.25 4.23
C LEU A 80 -2.51 6.41 3.38
N GLN A 81 -1.27 6.84 3.65
CA GLN A 81 -0.60 7.88 2.89
C GLN A 81 -0.48 7.51 1.39
N ARG A 82 -0.07 6.28 1.09
CA ARG A 82 0.03 5.79 -0.29
C ARG A 82 -1.33 5.78 -0.98
N LYS A 83 -2.38 5.28 -0.32
CA LYS A 83 -3.75 5.29 -0.85
C LYS A 83 -4.23 6.70 -1.21
N ILE A 84 -3.96 7.68 -0.34
CA ILE A 84 -4.30 9.09 -0.59
C ILE A 84 -3.53 9.61 -1.82
N LYS A 85 -2.21 9.35 -1.89
CA LYS A 85 -1.36 9.76 -3.02
C LYS A 85 -1.85 9.17 -4.35
N LEU A 86 -2.19 7.88 -4.37
CA LEU A 86 -2.71 7.20 -5.56
C LEU A 86 -4.04 7.81 -6.04
N LYS A 87 -5.00 8.03 -5.14
CA LYS A 87 -6.27 8.69 -5.47
C LYS A 87 -6.09 10.10 -5.99
N TYR A 88 -5.20 10.87 -5.36
CA TYR A 88 -4.87 12.21 -5.82
C TYR A 88 -4.33 12.20 -7.25
N LEU A 89 -3.38 11.31 -7.55
CA LEU A 89 -2.83 11.17 -8.89
C LEU A 89 -3.91 10.76 -9.90
N GLU A 90 -4.74 9.78 -9.57
CA GLU A 90 -5.82 9.30 -10.43
C GLU A 90 -6.77 10.45 -10.82
N HIS A 91 -7.26 11.20 -9.83
CA HIS A 91 -8.12 12.35 -10.07
C HIS A 91 -7.43 13.41 -10.94
N ARG A 92 -6.14 13.69 -10.69
CA ARG A 92 -5.37 14.66 -11.47
C ARG A 92 -5.32 14.26 -12.95
N TYR A 93 -4.99 13.00 -13.25
CA TYR A 93 -4.89 12.53 -14.64
C TYR A 93 -6.26 12.43 -15.33
N CYS A 94 -7.30 12.05 -14.59
CA CYS A 94 -8.67 12.04 -15.09
C CYS A 94 -9.14 13.46 -15.49
N LEU A 95 -8.87 14.46 -14.67
CA LEU A 95 -9.18 15.86 -14.98
C LEU A 95 -8.43 16.37 -16.21
N VAL A 96 -7.13 16.07 -16.33
CA VAL A 96 -6.33 16.47 -17.51
C VAL A 96 -6.85 15.80 -18.78
N ALA A 97 -7.17 14.50 -18.73
CA ALA A 97 -7.75 13.79 -19.86
C ALA A 97 -9.10 14.41 -20.28
N PHE A 98 -9.95 14.76 -19.31
CA PHE A 98 -11.21 15.44 -19.56
C PHE A 98 -11.01 16.82 -20.20
N LEU A 99 -10.08 17.64 -19.71
CA LEU A 99 -9.79 18.96 -20.27
C LEU A 99 -9.34 18.86 -21.73
N ILE A 100 -8.43 17.94 -22.05
CA ILE A 100 -7.96 17.72 -23.43
C ILE A 100 -9.14 17.34 -24.35
N LEU A 101 -10.04 16.48 -23.87
CA LEU A 101 -11.23 16.09 -24.64
C LEU A 101 -12.19 17.25 -24.89
N VAL A 102 -12.33 18.17 -23.93
CA VAL A 102 -13.19 19.36 -24.07
C VAL A 102 -12.56 20.41 -24.99
N GLU A 103 -11.26 20.65 -24.89
CA GLU A 103 -10.53 21.64 -25.72
C GLU A 103 -10.35 21.18 -27.17
N ALA A 104 -10.33 19.86 -27.43
CA ALA A 104 -10.24 19.30 -28.77
C ALA A 104 -11.56 19.37 -29.57
N LYS A 105 -12.61 19.97 -29.02
CA LYS A 105 -13.96 20.07 -29.58
C LYS A 105 -14.32 21.51 -29.91
#